data_AF-A0A936SUP7-F1
#
_entry.id   AF-A0A936SUP7-F1
#
_cell.length_a   1.000
_cell.length_b   1.000
_cell.length_c   1.000
_cell.angle_alpha   90.00
_cell.angle_beta   90.00
_cell.angle_gamma   90.00
#
_symmetry.space_group_name_H-M   'P 1'
#
loop_
_entity.id
_entity.type
_entity.pdbx_description
1 polymer ?
#
loop_
_entity_poly.entity_id
_entity_poly.type
_entity_poly.pdbx_seq_one_letter_code
_entity_poly.pdbx_strand_id
1 'polypeptide(L)'
;MKTAIVILSDPRGGTEEALGRVFNALALAAESKQQGDEVAVVFNGPGTRWPAELTKLGHPANALYNLVRDVVQGASCACAEVFGATDSVRSCGVTTVNDNALPGTSGLLSLRRYLAEGWSMVVF
;
A
#
# COMPACT_ATOMS: atom_id res chain seq x y z
N MET A 1 -7.03 14.91 -10.22
CA MET A 1 -6.81 13.66 -11.00
C MET A 1 -7.11 12.44 -10.13
N LYS A 2 -7.17 11.23 -10.71
CA LYS A 2 -7.32 9.97 -9.97
C LYS A 2 -6.01 9.18 -10.02
N THR A 3 -5.36 8.97 -8.89
CA THR A 3 -4.04 8.30 -8.81
C THR A 3 -4.06 7.13 -7.84
N ALA A 4 -3.78 5.93 -8.37
CA ALA A 4 -3.65 4.71 -7.59
C ALA A 4 -2.16 4.39 -7.41
N ILE A 5 -1.68 4.46 -6.18
CA ILE A 5 -0.29 4.23 -5.79
C ILE A 5 -0.20 2.81 -5.23
N VAL A 6 0.49 1.94 -5.96
CA VAL A 6 0.68 0.54 -5.59
C VAL A 6 2.06 0.37 -5.01
N ILE A 7 2.14 -0.03 -3.74
CA ILE A 7 3.41 -0.29 -3.06
C ILE A 7 3.69 -1.80 -3.13
N LEU A 8 4.71 -2.18 -3.91
CA LEU A 8 5.22 -3.56 -4.03
C LEU A 8 6.57 -3.77 -3.36
N SER A 9 7.30 -2.70 -3.01
CA SER A 9 8.63 -2.82 -2.41
C SER A 9 8.60 -3.63 -1.11
N ASP A 10 9.63 -4.44 -0.89
CA ASP A 10 9.73 -5.29 0.30
C ASP A 10 10.55 -4.59 1.39
N PRO A 11 10.01 -4.28 2.58
CA PRO A 11 10.83 -3.81 3.69
C PRO A 11 11.78 -4.90 4.23
N ARG A 12 11.55 -6.18 3.89
CA ARG A 12 12.39 -7.30 4.32
C ARG A 12 13.77 -7.19 3.67
N GLY A 13 14.76 -6.84 4.47
CA GLY A 13 16.15 -6.62 4.04
C GLY A 13 16.68 -5.24 4.40
N GLY A 14 15.80 -4.29 4.74
CA GLY A 14 16.19 -2.96 5.23
C GLY A 14 17.04 -2.16 4.23
N THR A 15 16.83 -2.35 2.93
CA THR A 15 17.62 -1.68 1.89
C THR A 15 17.16 -0.22 1.72
N GLU A 16 18.11 0.67 1.41
CA GLU A 16 17.81 2.07 1.09
C GLU A 16 16.88 2.19 -0.13
N GLU A 17 16.98 1.26 -1.07
CA GLU A 17 16.12 1.20 -2.26
C GLU A 17 14.66 0.95 -1.87
N ALA A 18 14.39 -0.05 -1.02
CA ALA A 18 13.03 -0.35 -0.58
C ALA A 18 12.43 0.82 0.22
N LEU A 19 13.24 1.42 1.10
CA LEU A 19 12.85 2.63 1.85
C LEU A 19 12.57 3.80 0.90
N GLY A 20 13.45 4.03 -0.08
CA GLY A 20 13.30 5.10 -1.06
C GLY A 20 12.02 4.96 -1.88
N ARG A 21 11.68 3.74 -2.31
CA ARG A 21 10.44 3.47 -3.04
C ARG A 21 9.20 3.80 -2.21
N VAL A 22 9.09 3.28 -0.98
CA VAL A 22 7.92 3.57 -0.12
C VAL A 22 7.86 5.04 0.28
N PHE A 23 9.01 5.68 0.53
CA PHE A 23 9.06 7.09 0.90
C PHE A 23 8.52 7.97 -0.24
N ASN A 24 8.94 7.73 -1.48
CA ASN A 24 8.44 8.46 -2.64
C ASN A 24 6.97 8.14 -2.94
N ALA A 25 6.51 6.91 -2.72
CA ALA A 25 5.10 6.56 -2.83
C ALA A 25 4.23 7.38 -1.88
N LEU A 26 4.64 7.49 -0.61
CA LEU A 26 3.93 8.27 0.40
C LEU A 26 4.04 9.78 0.14
N ALA A 27 5.18 10.25 -0.38
CA ALA A 27 5.37 11.64 -0.78
C ALA A 27 4.41 12.04 -1.91
N LEU A 28 4.32 11.21 -2.97
CA LEU A 28 3.36 11.42 -4.06
C LEU A 28 1.93 11.42 -3.52
N ALA A 29 1.58 10.48 -2.64
CA ALA A 29 0.25 10.44 -2.03
C ALA A 29 -0.09 11.72 -1.27
N ALA A 30 0.87 12.24 -0.49
CA ALA A 30 0.70 13.46 0.28
C ALA A 30 0.58 14.70 -0.62
N GLU A 31 1.42 14.82 -1.65
CA GLU A 31 1.35 15.91 -2.63
C GLU A 31 0.01 15.90 -3.37
N SER A 32 -0.38 14.77 -3.95
CA SER A 32 -1.65 14.64 -4.66
C SER A 32 -2.85 15.00 -3.76
N LYS A 33 -2.84 14.57 -2.49
CA LYS A 33 -3.88 14.95 -1.53
C LYS A 33 -3.91 16.47 -1.27
N GLN A 34 -2.75 17.11 -1.15
CA GLN A 34 -2.66 18.57 -0.97
C GLN A 34 -3.19 19.34 -2.19
N GLN A 35 -3.06 18.79 -3.40
CA GLN A 35 -3.58 19.38 -4.63
C GLN A 35 -5.08 19.07 -4.87
N GLY A 36 -5.74 18.34 -3.98
CA GLY A 36 -7.16 17.99 -4.10
C GLY A 36 -7.44 16.83 -5.06
N ASP A 37 -6.44 16.00 -5.35
CA ASP A 37 -6.63 14.80 -6.16
C ASP A 37 -7.33 13.69 -5.38
N GLU A 38 -7.96 12.79 -6.13
CA GLU A 38 -8.48 11.53 -5.60
C GLU A 38 -7.33 10.51 -5.61
N VAL A 39 -6.89 10.11 -4.42
CA VAL A 39 -5.70 9.27 -4.24
C VAL A 39 -6.09 7.98 -3.54
N ALA A 40 -5.49 6.87 -3.99
CA ALA A 40 -5.61 5.58 -3.36
C ALA A 40 -4.22 5.00 -3.14
N VAL A 41 -3.87 4.67 -1.89
CA VAL A 41 -2.66 3.90 -1.57
C VAL A 41 -3.06 2.46 -1.31
N VAL A 42 -2.42 1.51 -2.00
CA VAL A 42 -2.66 0.07 -1.81
C VAL A 42 -1.36 -0.69 -1.60
N PHE A 43 -1.40 -1.67 -0.69
CA PHE A 43 -0.28 -2.55 -0.41
C PHE A 43 -0.49 -3.90 -1.11
N ASN A 44 0.42 -4.23 -2.03
CA ASN A 44 0.41 -5.49 -2.77
C ASN A 44 1.75 -6.21 -2.60
N GLY A 45 1.79 -7.49 -2.94
CA GLY A 45 3.02 -8.27 -2.90
C GLY A 45 3.71 -8.19 -1.51
N PRO A 46 5.05 -8.14 -1.47
CA PRO A 46 5.79 -7.93 -0.23
C PRO A 46 5.50 -6.60 0.48
N GLY A 47 5.00 -5.60 -0.25
CA GLY A 47 4.62 -4.29 0.30
C GLY A 47 3.54 -4.37 1.37
N THR A 48 2.79 -5.47 1.45
CA THR A 48 1.88 -5.78 2.57
C THR A 48 2.54 -5.77 3.95
N ARG A 49 3.87 -5.82 4.04
CA ARG A 49 4.62 -5.70 5.30
C ARG A 49 4.84 -4.26 5.77
N TRP A 50 4.74 -3.27 4.88
CA TRP A 50 5.02 -1.87 5.22
C TRP A 50 4.16 -1.29 6.34
N PRO A 51 2.84 -1.59 6.46
CA PRO A 51 2.03 -1.04 7.55
C PRO A 51 2.64 -1.23 8.94
N ALA A 52 3.23 -2.40 9.23
CA ALA A 52 3.90 -2.65 10.52
C ALA A 52 5.19 -1.86 10.71
N GLU A 53 5.94 -1.60 9.65
CA GLU A 53 7.16 -0.78 9.73
C GLU A 53 6.81 0.71 9.86
N LEU A 54 5.90 1.19 9.01
CA LEU A 54 5.50 2.58 8.94
C LEU A 54 4.76 3.07 10.18
N THR A 55 4.12 2.18 10.95
CA THR A 55 3.44 2.54 12.21
C THR A 55 4.40 2.69 13.40
N LYS A 56 5.65 2.23 13.31
CA LYS A 56 6.64 2.41 14.38
C LYS A 56 7.03 3.89 14.52
N LEU A 57 6.94 4.44 15.74
CA LEU A 57 7.23 5.86 16.01
C LEU A 57 8.64 6.29 15.58
N GLY A 58 9.62 5.39 15.64
CA GLY A 58 11.00 5.66 15.24
C GLY A 58 11.28 5.48 13.75
N HIS A 59 10.31 5.04 12.94
CA HIS A 59 10.53 4.83 11.51
C HIS A 59 10.59 6.17 10.78
N PRO A 60 11.57 6.41 9.89
CA PRO A 60 11.75 7.71 9.23
C PRO A 60 10.53 8.14 8.40
N ALA A 61 9.78 7.18 7.86
CA ALA A 61 8.55 7.44 7.10
C ALA A 61 7.26 7.42 7.96
N ASN A 62 7.34 7.38 9.30
CA ASN A 62 6.15 7.32 10.16
C ASN A 62 5.26 8.57 10.02
N ALA A 63 5.84 9.76 10.19
CA ALA A 63 5.12 11.01 9.96
C ALA A 63 4.57 11.09 8.54
N LEU A 64 5.40 10.62 7.58
CA LEU A 64 5.08 10.28 6.19
C LEU A 64 3.69 9.64 6.05
N TYR A 65 3.65 8.41 6.53
CA TYR A 65 2.50 7.53 6.46
C TYR A 65 1.28 8.11 7.18
N ASN A 66 1.47 8.77 8.32
CA ASN A 66 0.38 9.34 9.10
C ASN A 66 -0.41 10.41 8.32
N LEU A 67 0.22 11.15 7.38
CA LEU A 67 -0.43 12.17 6.54
C LEU A 67 -1.39 11.58 5.50
N VAL A 68 -1.19 10.32 5.13
CA VAL A 68 -1.88 9.65 4.01
C VAL A 68 -2.65 8.41 4.43
N ARG A 69 -2.72 8.10 5.73
CA ARG A 69 -3.44 6.92 6.23
C ARG A 69 -4.91 6.87 5.84
N ASP A 70 -5.55 8.04 5.73
CA ASP A 70 -6.95 8.18 5.33
C ASP A 70 -7.20 7.83 3.85
N VAL A 71 -6.17 7.84 3.00
CA VAL A 71 -6.28 7.45 1.59
C VAL A 71 -5.80 6.02 1.32
N VAL A 72 -5.39 5.28 2.37
CA VAL A 72 -5.05 3.86 2.25
C VAL A 72 -6.33 3.04 2.02
N GLN A 73 -6.42 2.41 0.85
CA GLN A 73 -7.57 1.60 0.46
C GLN A 73 -7.46 0.14 0.87
N GLY A 74 -6.27 -0.31 1.28
CA GLY A 74 -6.08 -1.62 1.90
C GLY A 74 -4.86 -2.38 1.41
N ALA A 75 -4.78 -3.62 1.84
CA ALA A 75 -3.74 -4.58 1.48
C ALA A 75 -4.36 -5.82 0.82
N SER A 76 -3.71 -6.35 -0.22
CA SER A 76 -4.14 -7.57 -0.91
C SER A 76 -4.10 -8.79 0.01
N CYS A 77 -5.24 -9.48 0.20
CA CYS A 77 -5.41 -10.58 1.14
C CYS A 77 -4.44 -11.74 0.88
N ALA A 78 -4.46 -12.32 -0.32
CA ALA A 78 -3.55 -13.40 -0.68
C ALA A 78 -2.08 -12.98 -0.64
N CYS A 79 -1.76 -11.70 -0.94
CA CYS A 79 -0.39 -11.22 -0.79
C CYS A 79 0.02 -11.20 0.69
N ALA A 80 -0.83 -10.68 1.58
CA ALA A 80 -0.55 -10.65 3.01
C ALA A 80 -0.34 -12.07 3.57
N GLU A 81 -1.10 -13.06 3.10
CA GLU A 81 -0.89 -14.46 3.48
C GLU A 81 0.45 -15.01 2.97
N VAL A 82 0.70 -14.92 1.66
CA VAL A 82 1.93 -15.42 1.03
C VAL A 82 3.19 -14.80 1.64
N PHE A 83 3.11 -13.52 2.01
CA PHE A 83 4.24 -12.77 2.54
C PHE A 83 4.28 -12.70 4.08
N GLY A 84 3.35 -13.37 4.78
CA GLY A 84 3.35 -13.47 6.23
C GLY A 84 3.07 -12.13 6.94
N ALA A 85 2.15 -11.34 6.39
CA ALA A 85 1.75 -10.02 6.88
C ALA A 85 0.28 -9.94 7.33
N THR A 86 -0.48 -11.05 7.29
CA THR A 86 -1.92 -11.05 7.62
C THR A 86 -2.23 -10.40 8.97
N ASP A 87 -1.54 -10.83 10.02
CA ASP A 87 -1.78 -10.32 11.38
C ASP A 87 -1.31 -8.87 11.53
N SER A 88 -0.19 -8.50 10.91
CA SER A 88 0.35 -7.15 11.00
C SER A 88 -0.47 -6.12 10.23
N VAL A 89 -0.99 -6.47 9.06
CA VAL A 89 -1.96 -5.64 8.31
C VAL A 89 -3.17 -5.35 9.18
N ARG A 90 -3.75 -6.39 9.81
CA ARG A 90 -4.92 -6.26 10.68
C ARG A 90 -4.63 -5.41 11.92
N SER A 91 -3.50 -5.65 12.60
CA SER A 91 -3.16 -4.91 13.83
C SER A 91 -2.86 -3.43 13.56
N CYS A 92 -2.45 -3.09 12.33
CA CYS A 92 -2.27 -1.72 11.88
C CYS A 92 -3.56 -1.03 11.43
N GLY A 93 -4.72 -1.71 11.51
CA GLY A 93 -6.01 -1.17 11.08
C GLY A 93 -6.14 -1.03 9.56
N VAL A 94 -5.30 -1.72 8.77
CA VAL A 94 -5.37 -1.68 7.30
C VAL A 94 -6.38 -2.72 6.82
N THR A 95 -7.35 -2.29 6.02
CA THR A 95 -8.36 -3.19 5.43
C THR A 95 -7.69 -4.25 4.58
N THR A 96 -8.07 -5.51 4.79
CA THR A 96 -7.66 -6.62 3.92
C THR A 96 -8.66 -6.73 2.77
N VAL A 97 -8.18 -6.73 1.52
CA VAL A 97 -9.01 -6.66 0.31
C VAL A 97 -8.82 -7.92 -0.54
N ASN A 98 -9.93 -8.52 -0.95
CA ASN A 98 -10.01 -9.76 -1.72
C ASN A 98 -11.05 -9.69 -2.86
N ASP A 99 -11.22 -8.52 -3.45
CA ASP A 99 -12.19 -8.19 -4.50
C ASP A 99 -11.82 -8.77 -5.89
N ASN A 100 -10.72 -9.49 -6.00
CA ASN A 100 -10.33 -10.27 -7.18
C ASN A 100 -10.09 -11.75 -6.79
N ALA A 101 -11.11 -12.58 -6.95
CA ALA A 101 -11.00 -14.01 -6.69
C ALA A 101 -10.18 -14.71 -7.79
N LEU A 102 -9.07 -15.35 -7.41
CA LEU A 102 -8.26 -16.19 -8.28
C LEU A 102 -8.16 -17.61 -7.71
N PRO A 103 -8.23 -18.68 -8.54
CA PRO A 103 -8.13 -20.05 -8.08
C PRO A 103 -6.87 -20.30 -7.23
N GLY A 104 -7.04 -21.01 -6.11
CA GLY A 104 -5.93 -21.34 -5.21
C GLY A 104 -5.44 -20.19 -4.32
N THR A 105 -6.22 -19.10 -4.19
CA THR A 105 -5.88 -17.95 -3.34
C THR A 105 -7.07 -17.57 -2.45
N SER A 106 -6.81 -16.83 -1.38
CA SER A 106 -7.84 -16.16 -0.55
C SER A 106 -8.47 -14.92 -1.22
N GLY A 107 -8.11 -14.66 -2.48
CA GLY A 107 -8.47 -13.45 -3.24
C GLY A 107 -7.44 -12.34 -3.11
N LEU A 108 -7.25 -11.60 -4.19
CA LEU A 108 -6.30 -10.48 -4.27
C LEU A 108 -7.06 -9.15 -4.30
N LEU A 109 -6.32 -8.07 -4.05
CA LEU A 109 -6.79 -6.73 -4.39
C LEU A 109 -6.76 -6.54 -5.92
N SER A 110 -7.89 -6.13 -6.49
CA SER A 110 -8.09 -5.90 -7.91
C SER A 110 -7.39 -4.62 -8.36
N LEU A 111 -6.17 -4.74 -8.90
CA LEU A 111 -5.51 -3.61 -9.56
C LEU A 111 -6.25 -3.18 -10.83
N ARG A 112 -6.90 -4.13 -11.53
CA ARG A 112 -7.70 -3.83 -12.73
C ARG A 112 -8.83 -2.83 -12.44
N ARG A 113 -9.43 -2.80 -11.25
CA ARG A 113 -10.54 -1.88 -10.95
C ARG A 113 -10.11 -0.42 -11.12
N TYR A 114 -8.91 -0.08 -10.66
CA TYR A 114 -8.35 1.26 -10.83
C TYR A 114 -8.20 1.63 -12.30
N LEU A 115 -7.68 0.72 -13.13
CA LEU A 115 -7.57 0.94 -14.57
C LEU A 115 -8.95 1.12 -15.23
N ALA A 116 -9.92 0.28 -14.86
CA ALA A 116 -11.28 0.31 -15.40
C ALA A 116 -12.03 1.60 -15.02
N GLU A 117 -11.73 2.16 -13.86
CA GLU A 117 -12.31 3.41 -13.34
C GLU A 117 -11.53 4.67 -13.79
N GLY A 118 -10.55 4.52 -14.70
CA GLY A 118 -9.80 5.64 -15.27
C GLY A 118 -8.74 6.24 -14.36
N TRP A 119 -8.26 5.50 -13.35
CA TRP A 119 -7.16 5.92 -12.50
C TRP A 119 -5.82 5.76 -13.22
N SER A 120 -4.94 6.74 -13.03
CA SER A 120 -3.52 6.59 -13.34
C SER A 120 -2.87 5.72 -12.27
N MET A 121 -2.23 4.63 -12.67
CA MET A 121 -1.55 3.72 -11.75
C MET A 121 -0.06 4.00 -11.71
N VAL A 122 0.49 4.19 -10.51
CA VAL A 122 1.93 4.36 -10.27
C VAL A 122 2.40 3.28 -9.32
N VAL A 123 3.49 2.60 -9.66
CA VAL A 123 3.98 1.43 -8.91
C VAL A 123 5.33 1.74 -8.28
N PHE A 124 5.39 1.54 -6.98
CA PHE A 124 6.57 1.66 -6.13
C PHE A 124 6.84 0.35 -5.39
#